data_AF-A0A938M2A9-F1
#
_entry.id   AF-A0A938M2A9-F1
#
_cell.length_a   1.000
_cell.length_b   1.000
_cell.length_c   1.000
_cell.angle_alpha   90.00
_cell.angle_beta   90.00
_cell.angle_gamma   90.00
#
_symmetry.space_group_name_H-M   'P 1'
#
loop_
_entity.id
_entity.type
_entity.pdbx_description
1 polymer ?
#
loop_
_entity_poly.entity_id
_entity_poly.type
_entity_poly.pdbx_seq_one_letter_code
_entity_poly.pdbx_strand_id
1 'polypeptide(L)'
;MTENMNLRRILFALHRMFGSNLLMAVAGAVLLIQALTTLLLVHGQLLGLKGVAIPLGGQAAGDALGSRVRSLAAADKSLLVLTQKHRGSGVSGVWAARPEGPNAPQSWQRVSGPFDGQEILALAFTQSPRPTTVVATKDGGIYISQGDSSPWERLKPPPGLGPIRGLAFGPDTHLYAAGETSLARCAVFAPEHAWQAHPLPAGVRASQPELNLDALVKDIHTGRLLGPLAPFWGDFAGLCLLAFALTGLYRWFARRR
;
A
#
# COMPACT_ATOMS: atom_id res chain seq x y z
N MET A 1 25.06 58.78 -49.73
CA MET A 1 23.87 57.86 -49.74
C MET A 1 24.24 56.39 -49.49
N THR A 2 25.51 56.04 -49.23
CA THR A 2 26.01 54.66 -49.06
C THR A 2 26.10 54.18 -47.61
N GLU A 3 26.17 55.07 -46.61
CA GLU A 3 26.26 54.70 -45.19
C GLU A 3 25.01 54.00 -44.64
N ASN A 4 23.83 54.36 -45.13
CA ASN A 4 22.56 53.81 -44.62
C ASN A 4 22.34 52.33 -44.99
N MET A 5 23.06 51.82 -46.00
CA MET A 5 22.90 50.44 -46.48
C MET A 5 23.74 49.44 -45.65
N ASN A 6 24.85 49.88 -45.06
CA ASN A 6 25.66 49.05 -44.18
C ASN A 6 25.01 48.84 -42.81
N LEU A 7 24.34 49.86 -42.26
CA LEU A 7 23.69 49.75 -40.96
C LEU A 7 22.53 48.73 -40.98
N ARG A 8 21.71 48.71 -42.04
CA ARG A 8 20.61 47.74 -42.19
C ARG A 8 21.09 46.30 -42.33
N ARG A 9 22.23 46.07 -43.01
CA ARG A 9 22.82 44.73 -43.13
C ARG A 9 23.41 44.24 -41.81
N ILE A 10 24.06 45.14 -41.05
CA ILE A 10 24.59 44.84 -39.71
C ILE A 10 23.45 44.56 -38.72
N LEU A 11 22.37 45.38 -38.73
CA LEU A 11 21.21 45.17 -37.86
C LEU A 11 20.49 43.84 -38.16
N PHE A 12 20.34 43.48 -39.44
CA PHE A 12 19.72 42.22 -39.85
C PHE A 12 20.59 41.01 -39.49
N ALA A 13 21.91 41.12 -39.62
CA ALA A 13 22.85 40.07 -39.20
C ALA A 13 22.86 39.89 -37.67
N LEU A 14 22.80 40.99 -36.91
CA LEU A 14 22.67 40.96 -35.45
C LEU A 14 21.33 40.35 -35.02
N HIS A 15 20.22 40.76 -35.62
CA HIS A 15 18.90 40.19 -35.29
C HIS A 15 18.84 38.67 -35.59
N ARG A 16 19.46 38.22 -36.68
CA ARG A 16 19.52 36.79 -37.04
C ARG A 16 20.46 35.99 -36.14
N MET A 17 21.54 36.59 -35.62
CA MET A 17 22.46 35.93 -34.69
C MET A 17 21.95 35.89 -33.24
N PHE A 18 21.26 36.93 -32.79
CA PHE A 18 20.77 37.02 -31.41
C PHE A 18 19.38 36.40 -31.25
N GLY A 19 18.50 36.49 -32.25
CA GLY A 19 17.11 36.02 -32.15
C GLY A 19 16.95 34.54 -31.85
N SER A 20 17.69 33.65 -32.52
CA SER A 20 17.54 32.21 -32.32
C SER A 20 18.28 31.70 -31.08
N ASN A 21 19.45 32.27 -30.77
CA ASN A 21 20.27 31.81 -29.65
C ASN A 21 19.71 32.29 -28.30
N LEU A 22 19.17 33.52 -28.27
CA LEU A 22 18.50 34.04 -27.08
C LEU A 22 17.22 33.27 -26.79
N LEU A 23 16.43 32.94 -27.83
CA LEU A 23 15.21 32.15 -27.66
C LEU A 23 15.51 30.75 -27.10
N MET A 24 16.56 30.09 -27.60
CA MET A 24 16.98 28.78 -27.08
C MET A 24 17.53 28.86 -25.64
N ALA A 25 18.26 29.93 -25.30
CA ALA A 25 18.75 30.16 -23.95
C ALA A 25 17.61 30.39 -22.95
N VAL A 26 16.61 31.20 -23.33
CA VAL A 26 15.42 31.46 -22.51
C VAL A 26 14.59 30.19 -22.33
N ALA A 27 14.37 29.41 -23.40
CA ALA A 27 13.67 28.14 -23.32
C ALA A 27 14.40 27.14 -22.41
N GLY A 28 15.73 27.07 -22.49
CA GLY A 28 16.56 26.25 -21.61
C GLY A 28 16.47 26.66 -20.14
N ALA A 29 16.50 27.96 -19.84
CA ALA A 29 16.39 28.49 -18.49
C ALA A 29 15.01 28.19 -17.86
N VAL A 30 13.93 28.33 -18.63
CA VAL A 30 12.57 28.00 -18.17
C VAL A 30 12.44 26.52 -17.83
N LEU A 31 12.97 25.62 -18.67
CA LEU A 31 12.95 24.18 -18.40
C LEU A 31 13.80 23.81 -17.17
N LEU A 32 14.93 24.49 -16.95
CA LEU A 32 15.77 24.29 -15.77
C LEU A 32 15.04 24.71 -14.48
N ILE A 33 14.39 25.88 -14.49
CA ILE A 33 13.59 26.36 -13.36
C ILE A 33 12.44 25.40 -13.07
N GLN A 34 11.74 24.91 -14.10
CA GLN A 34 10.66 23.94 -13.94
C GLN A 34 11.15 22.63 -13.31
N ALA A 35 12.31 22.11 -13.76
CA ALA A 35 12.92 20.91 -13.20
C ALA A 35 13.34 21.09 -11.74
N LEU A 36 13.99 22.21 -11.41
CA LEU A 36 14.38 22.54 -10.03
C LEU A 36 13.16 22.69 -9.10
N THR A 37 12.10 23.33 -9.58
CA THR A 37 10.86 23.50 -8.81
C THR A 37 10.21 22.15 -8.51
N THR A 38 10.18 21.26 -9.50
CA THR A 38 9.61 19.90 -9.34
C THR A 38 10.46 19.07 -8.38
N LEU A 39 11.79 19.16 -8.48
CA LEU A 39 12.71 18.50 -7.58
C LEU A 39 12.51 18.98 -6.13
N LEU A 40 12.38 20.29 -5.91
CA LEU A 40 12.14 20.89 -4.59
C LEU A 40 10.76 20.56 -4.02
N LEU A 41 9.71 20.45 -4.84
CA LEU A 41 8.38 20.04 -4.38
C LEU A 41 8.33 18.57 -4.00
N VAL A 42 9.00 17.70 -4.77
CA VAL A 42 9.06 16.25 -4.50
C VAL A 42 9.97 15.95 -3.31
N HIS A 43 11.10 16.66 -3.18
CA HIS A 43 12.08 16.42 -2.13
C HIS A 43 11.95 17.36 -0.92
N GLY A 44 11.08 18.36 -0.95
CA GLY A 44 10.78 19.20 0.21
C GLY A 44 10.21 18.40 1.39
N GLN A 45 9.58 17.26 1.11
CA GLN A 45 9.15 16.30 2.14
C GLN A 45 10.32 15.54 2.81
N LEU A 46 11.51 15.48 2.19
CA LEU A 46 12.72 14.87 2.75
C LEU A 46 13.50 15.81 3.69
N LEU A 47 13.18 17.12 3.74
CA LEU A 47 13.86 18.12 4.58
C LEU A 47 13.33 18.21 6.02
N GLY A 48 12.60 17.21 6.50
CA GLY A 48 12.39 17.04 7.94
C GLY A 48 11.33 17.93 8.57
N LEU A 49 10.31 18.38 7.83
CA LEU A 49 9.04 18.75 8.46
C LEU A 49 8.36 17.46 8.93
N LYS A 50 8.72 17.03 10.15
CA LYS A 50 8.11 15.91 10.86
C LYS A 50 6.61 16.17 11.02
N GLY A 51 5.82 15.68 10.07
CA GLY A 51 4.47 15.25 10.38
C GLY A 51 4.58 14.22 11.49
N VAL A 52 3.93 14.49 12.62
CA VAL A 52 3.78 13.53 13.72
C VAL A 52 3.02 12.34 13.16
N ALA A 53 3.75 11.34 12.66
CA ALA A 53 3.21 10.04 12.32
C ALA A 53 2.93 9.35 13.64
N ILE A 54 1.66 9.30 14.04
CA ILE A 54 1.19 8.33 15.01
C ILE A 54 1.40 6.97 14.35
N PRO A 55 2.32 6.11 14.84
CA PRO A 55 2.56 4.83 14.22
C PRO A 55 1.34 3.94 14.45
N LEU A 56 0.46 3.84 13.45
CA LEU A 56 -0.46 2.73 13.36
C LEU A 56 0.42 1.48 13.22
N GLY A 57 0.45 0.64 14.27
CA GLY A 57 1.47 -0.36 14.62
C GLY A 57 1.84 -1.45 13.60
N GLY A 58 1.44 -1.36 12.34
CA GLY A 58 1.80 -2.33 11.30
C GLY A 58 3.29 -2.34 10.93
N GLN A 59 3.96 -1.18 10.90
CA GLN A 59 5.38 -1.09 10.53
C GLN A 59 6.30 -1.50 11.69
N ALA A 60 6.01 -1.05 12.91
CA ALA A 60 6.72 -1.48 14.12
C ALA A 60 6.58 -3.01 14.35
N ALA A 61 5.40 -3.58 14.08
CA ALA A 61 5.21 -5.03 14.12
C ALA A 61 5.99 -5.75 13.01
N GLY A 62 6.00 -5.19 11.79
CA GLY A 62 6.76 -5.75 10.66
C GLY A 62 8.27 -5.77 10.92
N ASP A 63 8.80 -4.72 11.53
CA ASP A 63 10.22 -4.59 11.87
C ASP A 63 10.60 -5.47 13.07
N ALA A 64 9.76 -5.55 14.10
CA ALA A 64 9.97 -6.42 15.25
C ALA A 64 9.92 -7.92 14.89
N LEU A 65 9.15 -8.29 13.85
CA LEU A 65 8.93 -9.68 13.43
C LEU A 65 9.63 -10.06 12.12
N GLY A 66 10.39 -9.14 11.52
CA GLY A 66 11.14 -9.35 10.28
C GLY A 66 10.31 -9.81 9.07
N SER A 67 9.03 -9.40 8.94
CA SER A 67 8.12 -9.99 7.94
C SER A 67 6.92 -9.14 7.51
N ARG A 68 6.19 -9.61 6.48
CA ARG A 68 4.96 -8.97 5.96
C ARG A 68 3.72 -9.35 6.78
N VAL A 69 3.05 -8.35 7.31
CA VAL A 69 1.78 -8.45 8.04
C VAL A 69 0.59 -8.51 7.05
N ARG A 70 -0.29 -9.53 7.15
CA ARG A 70 -1.51 -9.64 6.31
C ARG A 70 -2.74 -8.96 6.90
N SER A 71 -2.92 -9.02 8.21
CA SER A 71 -4.07 -8.43 8.91
C SER A 71 -3.58 -7.89 10.25
N LEU A 72 -4.06 -6.69 10.61
CA LEU A 72 -3.81 -6.07 11.90
C LEU A 72 -5.16 -5.72 12.54
N ALA A 73 -5.27 -6.05 13.80
CA ALA A 73 -6.48 -5.94 14.59
C ALA A 73 -6.05 -5.50 15.98
N ALA A 74 -6.63 -4.43 16.54
CA ALA A 74 -6.25 -3.92 17.85
C ALA A 74 -7.38 -4.17 18.86
N ALA A 75 -7.25 -5.17 19.73
CA ALA A 75 -8.08 -5.29 20.92
C ALA A 75 -7.49 -4.44 22.06
N ASP A 76 -8.34 -3.77 22.84
CA ASP A 76 -7.89 -2.88 23.90
C ASP A 76 -6.92 -3.59 24.86
N LYS A 77 -5.83 -2.88 25.12
CA LYS A 77 -4.66 -3.24 25.94
C LYS A 77 -3.90 -4.54 25.68
N SER A 78 -4.25 -5.51 24.82
CA SER A 78 -3.42 -6.75 24.75
C SER A 78 -3.48 -7.64 23.49
N LEU A 79 -4.11 -7.23 22.39
CA LEU A 79 -4.23 -8.16 21.26
C LEU A 79 -4.03 -7.47 19.91
N LEU A 80 -2.79 -7.54 19.43
CA LEU A 80 -2.49 -7.42 18.01
C LEU A 80 -2.38 -8.83 17.45
N VAL A 81 -3.33 -9.25 16.63
CA VAL A 81 -3.28 -10.59 16.03
C VAL A 81 -2.79 -10.57 14.60
N LEU A 82 -1.64 -11.22 14.39
CA LEU A 82 -0.99 -11.32 13.11
C LEU A 82 -1.21 -12.69 12.52
N THR A 83 -1.50 -12.74 11.22
CA THR A 83 -1.51 -13.95 10.41
C THR A 83 -0.26 -13.92 9.53
N GLN A 84 0.78 -14.66 9.92
CA GLN A 84 2.09 -14.61 9.26
C GLN A 84 2.34 -15.88 8.43
N LYS A 85 3.32 -15.84 7.52
CA LYS A 85 4.18 -16.98 7.19
C LYS A 85 5.59 -16.54 7.59
N HIS A 86 6.13 -17.03 8.69
CA HIS A 86 7.40 -16.52 9.22
C HIS A 86 8.56 -16.80 8.26
N ARG A 87 9.40 -15.79 8.00
CA ARG A 87 10.58 -15.87 7.11
C ARG A 87 11.69 -16.62 7.83
N GLY A 88 11.54 -17.94 7.95
CA GLY A 88 12.51 -18.82 8.61
C GLY A 88 11.91 -20.16 9.01
N SER A 89 10.70 -20.17 9.60
CA SER A 89 10.01 -21.41 9.98
C SER A 89 8.97 -21.87 8.94
N GLY A 90 8.49 -20.97 8.07
CA GLY A 90 7.44 -21.28 7.10
C GLY A 90 6.06 -21.54 7.71
N VAL A 91 5.92 -21.44 9.04
CA VAL A 91 4.70 -21.75 9.77
C VAL A 91 3.81 -20.51 9.84
N SER A 92 2.53 -20.69 9.53
CA SER A 92 1.50 -19.70 9.80
C SER A 92 0.97 -19.82 11.22
N GLY A 93 0.71 -18.68 11.84
CA GLY A 93 0.29 -18.65 13.23
C GLY A 93 -0.31 -17.31 13.60
N VAL A 94 -1.02 -17.36 14.72
CA VAL A 94 -1.67 -16.27 15.43
C VAL A 94 -0.67 -15.82 16.51
N TRP A 95 -0.36 -14.53 16.55
CA TRP A 95 0.56 -13.95 17.53
C TRP A 95 -0.17 -12.87 18.30
N ALA A 96 0.14 -12.68 19.58
CA ALA A 96 -0.43 -11.63 20.41
C ALA A 96 0.69 -10.80 21.05
N ALA A 97 0.55 -9.48 21.00
CA ALA A 97 1.41 -8.56 21.73
C ALA A 97 0.85 -8.34 23.14
N ARG A 98 1.56 -8.79 24.17
CA ARG A 98 1.18 -8.57 25.57
C ARG A 98 1.99 -7.40 26.13
N PRO A 99 1.38 -6.27 26.51
CA PRO A 99 2.13 -5.21 27.17
C PRO A 99 2.47 -5.64 28.59
N GLU A 100 3.76 -5.65 28.90
CA GLU A 100 4.30 -5.91 30.24
C GLU A 100 4.32 -4.65 31.12
N GLY A 101 3.62 -3.59 30.71
CA GLY A 101 3.54 -2.29 31.38
C GLY A 101 3.56 -1.10 30.41
N PRO A 102 3.40 0.15 30.89
CA PRO A 102 3.35 1.34 30.04
C PRO A 102 4.67 1.66 29.31
N ASN A 103 5.81 1.15 29.80
CA ASN A 103 7.15 1.39 29.25
C ASN A 103 7.92 0.10 28.92
N ALA A 104 7.29 -1.06 29.06
CA ALA A 104 7.97 -2.32 28.77
C ALA A 104 8.03 -2.55 27.26
N PRO A 105 9.13 -3.12 26.73
CA PRO A 105 9.16 -3.54 25.34
C PRO A 105 8.00 -4.52 25.08
N GLN A 106 7.30 -4.35 23.96
CA GLN A 106 6.22 -5.27 23.58
C GLN A 106 6.81 -6.66 23.33
N SER A 107 6.40 -7.64 24.14
CA SER A 107 6.72 -9.05 23.90
C SER A 107 5.62 -9.68 23.04
N TRP A 108 6.04 -10.37 21.98
CA TRP A 108 5.15 -11.11 21.09
C TRP A 108 5.15 -12.58 21.50
N GLN A 109 3.96 -13.12 21.79
CA GLN A 109 3.79 -14.53 22.14
C GLN A 109 2.93 -15.21 21.08
N ARG A 110 3.35 -16.41 20.67
CA ARG A 110 2.56 -17.23 19.75
C ARG A 110 1.33 -17.75 20.49
N VAL A 111 0.17 -17.58 19.90
CA VAL A 111 -1.07 -18.13 20.41
C VAL A 111 -1.20 -19.55 19.84
N SER A 112 -1.07 -20.54 20.72
CA SER A 112 -1.25 -21.94 20.36
C SER A 112 -2.74 -22.28 20.28
N GLY A 113 -3.09 -23.21 19.40
CA GLY A 113 -4.48 -23.59 19.19
C GLY A 113 -4.67 -24.72 18.17
N PRO A 114 -5.92 -25.18 17.97
CA PRO A 114 -6.26 -26.27 17.05
C PRO A 114 -6.01 -25.93 15.56
N PHE A 115 -5.70 -24.67 15.25
CA PHE A 115 -5.28 -24.20 13.93
C PHE A 115 -3.75 -24.24 13.74
N ASP A 116 -2.98 -24.73 14.72
CA ASP A 116 -1.53 -24.84 14.60
C ASP A 116 -1.14 -25.71 13.39
N GLY A 117 -0.17 -25.23 12.61
CA GLY A 117 0.27 -25.87 11.37
C GLY A 117 -0.58 -25.54 10.14
N GLN A 118 -1.66 -24.76 10.29
CA GLN A 118 -2.52 -24.35 9.18
C GLN A 118 -2.22 -22.92 8.71
N GLU A 119 -2.46 -22.65 7.42
CA GLU A 119 -2.41 -21.28 6.88
C GLU A 119 -3.64 -20.52 7.37
N ILE A 120 -3.41 -19.42 8.11
CA ILE A 120 -4.47 -18.53 8.56
C ILE A 120 -4.81 -17.56 7.43
N LEU A 121 -6.07 -17.54 7.01
CA LEU A 121 -6.54 -16.71 5.90
C LEU A 121 -7.22 -15.42 6.37
N ALA A 122 -7.93 -15.46 7.50
CA ALA A 122 -8.64 -14.32 8.03
C ALA A 122 -8.69 -14.33 9.56
N LEU A 123 -8.89 -13.15 10.13
CA LEU A 123 -9.03 -12.96 11.55
C LEU A 123 -10.00 -11.82 11.85
N ALA A 124 -10.83 -12.00 12.86
CA ALA A 124 -11.67 -10.95 13.42
C ALA A 124 -11.60 -10.96 14.94
N PHE A 125 -11.86 -9.81 15.55
CA PHE A 125 -11.94 -9.68 16.99
C PHE A 125 -13.05 -8.69 17.36
N THR A 126 -13.59 -8.82 18.55
CA THR A 126 -14.44 -7.80 19.19
C THR A 126 -13.96 -7.55 20.61
N GLN A 127 -14.17 -6.33 21.11
CA GLN A 127 -13.74 -5.90 22.44
C GLN A 127 -14.87 -5.89 23.47
N SER A 128 -16.11 -5.67 23.04
CA SER A 128 -17.27 -5.46 23.92
C SER A 128 -18.52 -6.01 23.24
N PRO A 129 -19.46 -6.62 23.99
CA PRO A 129 -19.45 -6.81 25.45
C PRO A 129 -18.61 -8.00 25.95
N ARG A 130 -18.15 -8.87 25.04
CA ARG A 130 -17.32 -10.04 25.37
C ARG A 130 -16.14 -10.13 24.41
N PRO A 131 -14.89 -9.96 24.88
CA PRO A 131 -13.72 -10.10 24.03
C PRO A 131 -13.73 -11.46 23.33
N THR A 132 -13.76 -11.44 22.00
CA THR A 132 -13.87 -12.66 21.22
C THR A 132 -12.94 -12.56 20.03
N THR A 133 -12.10 -13.57 19.85
CA THR A 133 -11.19 -13.69 18.71
C THR A 133 -11.66 -14.83 17.84
N VAL A 134 -11.70 -14.59 16.54
CA VAL A 134 -12.09 -15.58 15.53
C VAL A 134 -10.99 -15.69 14.49
N VAL A 135 -10.61 -16.92 14.18
CA VAL A 135 -9.55 -17.28 13.25
C VAL A 135 -10.16 -18.15 12.17
N ALA A 136 -9.89 -17.85 10.90
CA ALA A 136 -10.21 -18.75 9.80
C ALA A 136 -8.96 -19.29 9.12
N THR A 137 -8.98 -20.60 8.89
CA THR A 137 -7.90 -21.36 8.28
C THR A 137 -8.21 -21.72 6.83
N LYS A 138 -7.17 -22.07 6.08
CA LYS A 138 -7.27 -22.42 4.66
C LYS A 138 -8.09 -23.66 4.38
N ASP A 139 -8.16 -24.60 5.31
CA ASP A 139 -8.98 -25.81 5.21
C ASP A 139 -10.49 -25.53 5.42
N GLY A 140 -10.87 -24.27 5.67
CA GLY A 140 -12.25 -23.87 5.95
C GLY A 140 -12.63 -23.98 7.43
N GLY A 141 -11.69 -24.30 8.32
CA GLY A 141 -11.89 -24.20 9.76
C GLY A 141 -12.12 -22.75 10.20
N ILE A 142 -13.13 -22.56 11.06
CA ILE A 142 -13.34 -21.30 11.78
C ILE A 142 -13.24 -21.63 13.26
N TYR A 143 -12.33 -20.97 13.96
CA TYR A 143 -12.07 -21.19 15.37
C TYR A 143 -12.36 -19.91 16.15
N ILE A 144 -13.04 -20.06 17.28
CA ILE A 144 -13.43 -18.96 18.15
C ILE A 144 -12.85 -19.17 19.54
N SER A 145 -12.41 -18.08 20.17
CA SER A 145 -12.06 -18.04 21.58
C SER A 145 -12.64 -16.78 22.23
N GLN A 146 -13.27 -16.94 23.39
CA GLN A 146 -13.92 -15.86 24.15
C GLN A 146 -12.96 -15.17 25.16
N GLY A 147 -11.71 -14.97 24.76
CA GLY A 147 -10.68 -14.28 25.55
C GLY A 147 -9.38 -15.07 25.66
N ASP A 148 -8.39 -14.48 26.34
CA ASP A 148 -7.00 -14.93 26.32
C ASP A 148 -6.74 -16.34 26.86
N SER A 149 -7.67 -16.88 27.66
CA SER A 149 -7.55 -18.20 28.31
C SER A 149 -8.68 -19.18 27.96
N SER A 150 -9.62 -18.78 27.12
CA SER A 150 -10.72 -19.68 26.72
C SER A 150 -10.22 -20.71 25.71
N PRO A 151 -10.64 -21.99 25.82
CA PRO A 151 -10.32 -22.98 24.82
C PRO A 151 -10.88 -22.54 23.47
N TRP A 152 -10.14 -22.86 22.41
CA TRP A 152 -10.61 -22.63 21.05
C TRP A 152 -11.69 -23.64 20.69
N GLU A 153 -12.85 -23.13 20.28
CA GLU A 153 -13.95 -23.94 19.76
C GLU A 153 -13.98 -23.84 18.23
N ARG A 154 -14.28 -24.96 17.56
CA ARG A 154 -14.44 -24.99 16.11
C ARG A 154 -15.90 -24.74 15.73
N LEU A 155 -16.16 -23.64 15.03
CA LEU A 155 -17.45 -23.35 14.44
C LEU A 155 -17.67 -24.20 13.17
N LYS A 156 -18.93 -24.57 12.93
CA LYS A 156 -19.36 -25.31 11.73
C LYS A 156 -20.05 -24.35 10.76
N PRO A 157 -19.31 -23.76 9.79
CA PRO A 157 -19.92 -22.89 8.79
C PRO A 157 -20.91 -23.66 7.90
N PRO A 158 -21.84 -22.95 7.23
CA PRO A 158 -22.75 -23.58 6.29
C PRO A 158 -21.99 -24.20 5.11
N PRO A 159 -22.50 -25.30 4.53
CA PRO A 159 -21.89 -25.92 3.37
C PRO A 159 -21.82 -24.92 2.20
N GLY A 160 -20.73 -24.95 1.44
CA GLY A 160 -20.55 -24.09 0.26
C GLY A 160 -19.91 -22.72 0.53
N LEU A 161 -19.56 -22.40 1.78
CA LEU A 161 -18.81 -21.18 2.09
C LEU A 161 -17.37 -21.23 1.55
N GLY A 162 -16.78 -22.42 1.48
CA GLY A 162 -15.41 -22.61 0.99
C GLY A 162 -14.36 -21.97 1.90
N PRO A 163 -13.13 -21.75 1.40
CA PRO A 163 -12.09 -21.08 2.17
C PRO A 163 -12.50 -19.64 2.53
N ILE A 164 -12.50 -19.33 3.82
CA ILE A 164 -12.91 -18.01 4.31
C ILE A 164 -11.78 -17.01 4.06
N ARG A 165 -12.08 -15.99 3.26
CA ARG A 165 -11.13 -14.94 2.88
C ARG A 165 -11.27 -13.68 3.74
N GLY A 166 -12.44 -13.49 4.35
CA GLY A 166 -12.71 -12.34 5.20
C GLY A 166 -13.56 -12.72 6.40
N LEU A 167 -13.23 -12.13 7.54
CA LEU A 167 -14.02 -12.19 8.77
C LEU A 167 -14.16 -10.76 9.29
N ALA A 168 -15.37 -10.39 9.73
CA ALA A 168 -15.60 -9.12 10.38
C ALA A 168 -16.76 -9.23 11.37
N PHE A 169 -16.65 -8.58 12.53
CA PHE A 169 -17.79 -8.39 13.40
C PHE A 169 -18.58 -7.15 12.94
N GLY A 170 -19.90 -7.31 12.82
CA GLY A 170 -20.81 -6.18 12.58
C GLY A 170 -21.18 -5.44 13.86
N PRO A 171 -21.87 -4.30 13.75
CA PRO A 171 -22.32 -3.50 14.89
C PRO A 171 -23.34 -4.24 15.77
N ASP A 172 -24.00 -5.24 15.20
CA ASP A 172 -24.98 -6.13 15.82
C ASP A 172 -24.34 -7.30 16.58
N THR A 173 -23.02 -7.28 16.78
CA THR A 173 -22.23 -8.37 17.39
C THR A 173 -22.24 -9.69 16.61
N HIS A 174 -22.79 -9.71 15.39
CA HIS A 174 -22.74 -10.87 14.53
C HIS A 174 -21.40 -10.94 13.81
N LEU A 175 -20.94 -12.15 13.53
CA LEU A 175 -19.78 -12.39 12.70
C LEU A 175 -20.21 -12.57 11.25
N TYR A 176 -19.63 -11.80 10.35
CA TYR A 176 -19.78 -11.95 8.92
C TYR A 176 -18.54 -12.67 8.38
N ALA A 177 -18.78 -13.77 7.68
CA ALA A 177 -17.76 -14.56 7.02
C ALA A 177 -17.94 -14.48 5.51
N ALA A 178 -16.91 -14.03 4.82
CA ALA A 178 -16.84 -13.99 3.37
C ALA A 178 -16.05 -15.19 2.87
N GLY A 179 -16.78 -16.12 2.28
CA GLY A 179 -16.23 -17.23 1.51
C GLY A 179 -15.81 -16.82 0.10
N GLU A 180 -15.36 -17.77 -0.68
CA GLU A 180 -14.98 -17.54 -2.09
C GLU A 180 -16.19 -17.21 -2.97
N THR A 181 -17.34 -17.82 -2.67
CA THR A 181 -18.54 -17.78 -3.51
C THR A 181 -19.80 -17.35 -2.76
N SER A 182 -19.72 -17.17 -1.44
CA SER A 182 -20.88 -16.84 -0.62
C SER A 182 -20.49 -16.03 0.61
N LEU A 183 -21.50 -15.40 1.21
CA LEU A 183 -21.38 -14.67 2.46
C LEU A 183 -22.28 -15.34 3.48
N ALA A 184 -21.83 -15.42 4.72
CA ALA A 184 -22.63 -15.96 5.81
C ALA A 184 -22.53 -15.06 7.03
N ARG A 185 -23.63 -15.00 7.78
CA ARG A 185 -23.74 -14.28 9.05
C ARG A 185 -23.91 -15.30 10.17
N CYS A 186 -23.16 -15.15 11.25
CA CYS A 186 -23.22 -16.03 12.41
C CYS A 186 -23.62 -15.23 13.66
N ALA A 187 -24.63 -15.73 14.37
CA ALA A 187 -24.96 -15.28 15.71
C ALA A 187 -23.97 -15.91 16.71
N VAL A 188 -22.76 -15.34 16.78
CA VAL A 188 -21.65 -15.90 17.55
C VAL A 188 -21.96 -16.10 19.04
N PHE A 189 -22.79 -15.23 19.61
CA PHE A 189 -23.16 -15.30 21.03
C PHE A 189 -24.41 -16.14 21.31
N ALA A 190 -25.05 -16.71 20.28
CA ALA A 190 -26.14 -17.66 20.45
C ALA A 190 -25.59 -19.06 20.78
N PRO A 191 -26.28 -19.86 21.62
CA PRO A 191 -25.83 -21.20 22.03
C PRO A 191 -25.51 -22.15 20.86
N GLU A 192 -26.26 -22.02 19.77
CA GLU A 192 -26.15 -22.87 18.59
C GLU A 192 -25.19 -22.32 17.51
N HIS A 193 -24.62 -21.13 17.72
CA HIS A 193 -23.83 -20.42 16.71
C HIS A 193 -24.52 -20.39 15.34
N ALA A 194 -25.80 -20.01 15.32
CA ALA A 194 -26.64 -20.12 14.14
C ALA A 194 -26.04 -19.35 12.95
N TRP A 195 -25.80 -20.08 11.88
CA TRP A 195 -25.36 -19.52 10.61
C TRP A 195 -26.55 -19.26 9.70
N GLN A 196 -26.60 -18.04 9.16
CA GLN A 196 -27.51 -17.65 8.11
C GLN A 196 -26.70 -17.38 6.85
N ALA A 197 -26.90 -18.21 5.82
CA ALA A 197 -26.34 -17.95 4.51
C ALA A 197 -26.98 -16.66 3.96
N HIS A 198 -26.15 -15.71 3.55
CA HIS A 198 -26.60 -14.52 2.88
C HIS A 198 -26.29 -14.71 1.39
N PRO A 199 -27.30 -14.99 0.55
CA PRO A 199 -27.07 -15.09 -0.88
C PRO A 199 -26.52 -13.74 -1.36
N LEU A 200 -25.45 -13.81 -2.16
CA LEU A 200 -24.95 -12.63 -2.85
C LEU A 200 -26.03 -12.16 -3.82
N PRO A 201 -26.27 -10.84 -3.96
CA PRO A 201 -27.19 -10.32 -4.96
C PRO A 201 -26.80 -10.87 -6.34
N ALA A 202 -27.79 -11.28 -7.13
CA ALA A 202 -27.55 -11.74 -8.48
C ALA A 202 -26.75 -10.66 -9.26
N GLY A 203 -25.53 -11.01 -9.68
CA GLY A 203 -24.61 -10.07 -10.34
C GLY A 203 -23.34 -9.75 -9.55
N VAL A 204 -23.30 -9.99 -8.23
CA VAL A 204 -22.06 -9.96 -7.44
C VAL A 204 -21.33 -11.28 -7.65
N ARG A 205 -20.71 -11.45 -8.82
CA ARG A 205 -19.62 -12.42 -8.94
C ARG A 205 -18.46 -11.87 -8.15
N ALA A 206 -17.74 -12.73 -7.41
CA ALA A 206 -16.39 -12.41 -6.99
C ALA A 206 -15.66 -12.04 -8.29
N SER A 207 -15.47 -10.74 -8.51
CA SER A 207 -14.75 -10.28 -9.67
C SER A 207 -13.39 -10.92 -9.53
N GLN A 208 -13.07 -11.85 -10.45
CA GLN A 208 -11.68 -11.97 -10.85
C GLN A 208 -11.22 -10.52 -11.05
N PRO A 209 -10.04 -10.11 -10.56
CA PRO A 209 -9.57 -8.76 -10.76
C PRO A 209 -9.49 -8.54 -12.26
N GLU A 210 -10.60 -8.05 -12.83
CA GLU A 210 -10.70 -7.64 -14.20
C GLU A 210 -9.70 -6.50 -14.23
N LEU A 211 -8.61 -6.75 -14.92
CA LEU A 211 -7.47 -5.87 -14.96
C LEU A 211 -8.01 -4.57 -15.57
N ASN A 212 -8.39 -3.63 -14.70
CA ASN A 212 -9.08 -2.42 -15.11
C ASN A 212 -8.00 -1.59 -15.82
N LEU A 213 -7.96 -1.71 -17.14
CA LEU A 213 -6.94 -1.11 -17.99
C LEU A 213 -6.91 0.40 -17.79
N ASP A 214 -8.05 1.03 -17.53
CA ASP A 214 -8.12 2.47 -17.25
C ASP A 214 -7.45 2.82 -15.92
N ALA A 215 -7.67 2.02 -14.87
CA ALA A 215 -7.00 2.18 -13.59
C ALA A 215 -5.49 1.91 -13.71
N LEU A 216 -5.09 0.88 -14.46
CA LEU A 216 -3.68 0.55 -14.71
C LEU A 216 -2.98 1.68 -15.49
N VAL A 217 -3.60 2.18 -16.56
CA VAL A 217 -3.07 3.29 -17.36
C VAL A 217 -2.93 4.54 -16.50
N LYS A 218 -3.93 4.83 -15.65
CA LYS A 218 -3.89 5.96 -14.71
C LYS A 218 -2.80 5.79 -13.66
N ASP A 219 -2.57 4.59 -13.16
CA ASP A 219 -1.49 4.30 -12.20
C ASP A 219 -0.09 4.36 -12.84
N ILE A 220 0.03 4.00 -14.12
CA ILE A 220 1.26 4.20 -14.92
C ILE A 220 1.50 5.70 -15.12
N HIS A 221 0.48 6.46 -15.53
CA HIS A 221 0.61 7.89 -15.82
C HIS A 221 0.85 8.74 -14.57
N THR A 222 0.30 8.36 -13.43
CA THR A 222 0.51 9.07 -12.16
C THR A 222 1.79 8.63 -11.44
N GLY A 223 2.53 7.66 -11.99
CA GLY A 223 3.72 7.08 -11.35
C GLY A 223 3.40 6.25 -10.11
N ARG A 224 2.11 6.06 -9.78
CA ARG A 224 1.66 5.30 -8.62
C ARG A 224 2.04 3.83 -8.70
N LEU A 225 2.14 3.28 -9.92
CA LEU A 225 2.59 1.92 -10.19
C LEU A 225 4.02 1.64 -9.68
N LEU A 226 4.85 2.68 -9.61
CA LEU A 226 6.27 2.57 -9.23
C LEU A 226 6.47 2.67 -7.71
N GLY A 227 5.41 2.99 -6.97
CA GLY A 227 5.41 3.04 -5.52
C GLY A 227 6.52 3.94 -4.96
N PRO A 228 7.31 3.49 -3.96
CA PRO A 228 8.38 4.28 -3.35
C PRO A 228 9.50 4.69 -4.32
N LEU A 229 9.59 4.05 -5.49
CA LEU A 229 10.60 4.34 -6.50
C LEU A 229 10.18 5.43 -7.48
N ALA A 230 8.97 6.00 -7.34
CA ALA A 230 8.52 7.10 -8.18
C ALA A 230 9.51 8.28 -8.26
N PRO A 231 10.20 8.70 -7.17
CA PRO A 231 11.21 9.76 -7.24
C PRO A 231 12.40 9.38 -8.13
N PHE A 232 12.88 8.13 -8.02
CA PHE A 232 14.01 7.62 -8.82
C PHE A 232 13.73 7.67 -10.33
N TRP A 233 12.49 7.37 -10.73
CA TRP A 233 12.10 7.45 -12.14
C TRP A 233 11.99 8.89 -12.64
N GLY A 234 11.58 9.84 -11.79
CA GLY A 234 11.65 11.27 -12.08
C GLY A 234 13.08 11.72 -12.35
N ASP A 235 14.02 11.30 -11.49
CA ASP A 235 15.45 11.61 -11.64
C ASP A 235 16.04 10.97 -12.90
N PHE A 236 15.69 9.71 -13.19
CA PHE A 236 16.12 9.02 -14.39
C PHE A 236 15.62 9.72 -15.67
N ALA A 237 14.34 10.09 -15.72
CA ALA A 237 13.78 10.83 -16.85
C ALA A 237 14.45 12.20 -17.03
N GLY A 238 14.75 12.89 -15.92
CA GLY A 238 15.51 14.14 -15.90
C GLY A 238 16.92 13.97 -16.48
N LEU A 239 17.64 12.91 -16.08
CA LEU A 239 18.96 12.59 -16.61
C LEU A 239 18.93 12.28 -18.11
N CYS A 240 17.92 11.54 -18.58
CA CYS A 240 17.74 11.29 -20.01
C CYS A 240 17.54 12.59 -20.80
N LEU A 241 16.68 13.50 -20.33
CA LEU A 241 16.45 14.79 -20.98
C LEU A 241 17.73 15.64 -21.01
N LEU A 242 18.50 15.66 -19.92
CA LEU A 242 19.79 16.34 -19.85
C LEU A 242 20.78 15.76 -20.87
N ALA A 243 20.88 14.43 -20.96
CA ALA A 243 21.75 13.77 -21.92
C ALA A 243 21.37 14.09 -23.38
N PHE A 244 20.07 14.14 -23.69
CA PHE A 244 19.57 14.57 -25.00
C PHE A 244 19.92 16.03 -25.31
N ALA A 245 19.75 16.93 -24.35
CA ALA A 245 20.09 18.35 -24.49
C ALA A 245 21.60 18.54 -24.74
N LEU A 246 22.45 17.86 -23.96
CA LEU A 246 23.91 17.89 -24.13
C LEU A 246 24.34 17.33 -25.50
N THR A 247 23.68 16.26 -25.97
CA THR A 247 23.92 15.68 -27.31
C THR A 247 23.57 16.68 -28.42
N GLY A 248 22.44 17.39 -28.29
CA GLY A 248 22.05 18.44 -29.21
C GLY A 248 23.05 19.61 -29.23
N LEU A 249 23.49 20.04 -28.06
CA LEU A 249 24.47 21.11 -27.90
C LEU A 249 25.83 20.72 -28.50
N TYR A 250 26.30 19.50 -28.23
CA TYR A 250 27.53 18.96 -28.81
C TYR A 250 27.46 18.97 -30.35
N ARG A 251 26.37 18.47 -30.94
CA ARG A 251 26.16 18.47 -32.40
C ARG A 251 26.16 19.89 -32.98
N TRP A 252 25.62 20.86 -32.25
CA TRP A 252 25.64 22.26 -32.68
C TRP A 252 27.04 22.85 -32.71
N PHE A 253 27.86 22.60 -31.69
CA PHE A 253 29.26 23.03 -31.67
C PHE A 253 30.11 22.32 -32.73
N ALA A 254 29.88 21.01 -32.94
CA ALA A 254 30.61 20.23 -33.93
C ALA A 254 30.37 20.72 -35.38
N ARG A 255 29.19 21.28 -35.69
CA ARG A 255 28.89 21.88 -37.01
C ARG A 255 29.50 23.26 -37.24
N ARG A 256 29.97 23.93 -36.17
CA ARG A 256 30.57 25.27 -36.24
C ARG A 256 32.09 25.25 -36.41
N ARG A 257 32.73 24.09 -36.25
CA ARG A 257 34.13 23.86 -36.60
C ARG A 257 34.20 23.39 -38.05
#